data_AF-A0A101QMN6-F1
#
_entry.id   AF-A0A101QMN6-F1
#
_cell.length_a   1.000
_cell.length_b   1.000
_cell.length_c   1.000
_cell.angle_alpha   90.00
_cell.angle_beta   90.00
_cell.angle_gamma   90.00
#
_symmetry.space_group_name_H-M   'P 1'
#
loop_
_entity.id
_entity.type
_entity.pdbx_description
1 polymer ?
#
loop_
_entity_poly.entity_id
_entity_poly.type
_entity_poly.pdbx_seq_one_letter_code
_entity_poly.pdbx_strand_id
1 'polypeptide(L)'
;MPVLMITVEPARAMRVEFAKWAVRQTPKVRTCSPSAFAVPPGLFTHMPEALLIGSTVDGHPYRSPEEDAALAAASQWRTAVPGEPLPEVPEAAYAPDAVQLPGPEHRPAPAEAAPSEGEGAAITCDVCSRPFTTARGRDTHRRQAHPEAD
;
A
#
# COMPACT_ATOMS: atom_id res chain seq x y z
N MET A 1 13.82 2.67 24.83
CA MET A 1 13.03 1.82 23.93
C MET A 1 11.56 2.10 24.20
N PRO A 2 10.80 2.71 23.28
CA PRO A 2 9.37 2.89 23.46
C PRO A 2 8.69 1.51 23.61
N VAL A 3 7.82 1.36 24.61
CA VAL A 3 7.05 0.14 24.81
C VAL A 3 5.95 0.11 23.75
N LEU A 4 6.02 -0.85 22.83
CA LEU A 4 4.94 -1.12 21.88
C LEU A 4 3.67 -1.49 22.67
N MET A 5 2.57 -0.81 22.39
CA MET A 5 1.26 -1.06 22.98
C MET A 5 0.27 -1.27 21.83
N ILE A 6 -0.51 -2.35 21.91
CA ILE A 6 -1.54 -2.69 20.94
C ILE A 6 -2.84 -2.04 21.41
N THR A 7 -3.51 -1.29 20.54
CA THR A 7 -4.78 -0.64 20.84
C THR A 7 -5.92 -1.60 20.51
N VAL A 8 -6.76 -1.93 21.49
CA VAL A 8 -7.91 -2.82 21.28
C VAL A 8 -9.19 -2.08 21.62
N GLU A 9 -10.10 -2.04 20.66
CA GLU A 9 -11.46 -1.52 20.79
C GLU A 9 -12.46 -2.68 20.79
N PRO A 10 -12.86 -3.18 21.98
CA PRO A 10 -13.80 -4.30 22.07
C PRO A 10 -15.18 -3.95 21.51
N ALA A 11 -15.82 -4.95 20.90
CA ALA A 11 -17.20 -4.88 20.44
C ALA A 11 -18.12 -4.40 21.57
N ARG A 12 -19.16 -3.60 21.24
CA ARG A 12 -20.06 -3.00 22.25
C ARG A 12 -20.64 -4.03 23.23
N ALA A 13 -21.00 -5.21 22.74
CA ALA A 13 -21.54 -6.31 23.54
C ALA A 13 -20.48 -6.93 24.48
N MET A 14 -19.19 -6.90 24.11
CA MET A 14 -18.10 -7.55 24.84
C MET A 14 -17.34 -6.61 25.79
N ARG A 15 -17.65 -5.31 25.80
CA ARG A 15 -16.92 -4.31 26.62
C ARG A 15 -16.87 -4.64 28.10
N VAL A 16 -17.96 -5.16 28.67
CA VAL A 16 -18.04 -5.51 30.09
C VAL A 16 -17.11 -6.67 30.42
N GLU A 17 -17.13 -7.73 29.60
CA GLU A 17 -16.26 -8.90 29.79
C GLU A 17 -14.79 -8.54 29.53
N PHE A 18 -14.52 -7.70 28.53
CA PHE A 18 -13.18 -7.17 28.29
C PHE A 18 -12.67 -6.37 29.49
N ALA A 19 -13.50 -5.50 30.08
CA ALA A 19 -13.12 -4.74 31.27
C ALA A 19 -12.82 -5.66 32.46
N LYS A 20 -13.64 -6.70 32.68
CA LYS A 20 -13.39 -7.71 33.73
C LYS A 20 -12.08 -8.46 33.52
N TRP A 21 -11.74 -8.79 32.27
CA TRP A 21 -10.45 -9.40 31.94
C TRP A 21 -9.30 -8.42 32.17
N ALA A 22 -9.43 -7.17 31.70
CA ALA A 22 -8.39 -6.15 31.77
C ALA A 22 -7.98 -5.80 33.21
N VAL A 23 -8.95 -5.74 34.15
CA VAL A 23 -8.65 -5.42 35.57
C VAL A 23 -7.86 -6.53 36.28
N ARG A 24 -7.86 -7.75 35.75
CA ARG A 24 -7.13 -8.91 36.32
C ARG A 24 -5.68 -9.00 35.84
N GLN A 25 -5.28 -8.23 34.82
CA GLN A 25 -3.97 -8.36 34.20
C GLN A 25 -2.84 -7.70 35.00
N THR A 26 -1.67 -8.34 34.98
CA THR A 26 -0.40 -7.78 35.45
C THR A 26 0.67 -8.07 34.39
N PRO A 27 1.23 -7.05 33.70
CA PRO A 27 1.04 -5.61 33.88
C PRO A 27 -0.39 -5.12 33.55
N LYS A 28 -0.80 -3.99 34.12
CA LYS A 28 -2.15 -3.45 33.88
C LYS A 28 -2.30 -2.94 32.46
N VAL A 29 -3.40 -3.37 31.82
CA VAL A 29 -3.92 -2.76 30.58
C VAL A 29 -4.31 -1.31 30.88
N ARG A 30 -3.92 -0.38 30.01
CA ARG A 30 -4.24 1.04 30.16
C ARG A 30 -5.47 1.39 29.33
N THR A 31 -6.25 2.35 29.78
CA THR A 31 -7.37 2.90 28.99
C THR A 31 -6.86 4.07 28.16
N CYS A 32 -6.98 4.01 26.83
CA CYS A 32 -6.57 5.09 25.93
C CYS A 32 -7.74 6.03 25.61
N SER A 33 -8.95 5.49 25.51
CA SER A 33 -10.17 6.22 25.21
C SER A 33 -11.37 5.54 25.88
N PRO A 34 -12.59 6.13 25.82
CA PRO A 34 -13.80 5.49 26.35
C PRO A 34 -14.12 4.12 25.72
N SER A 35 -13.57 3.83 24.54
CA SER A 35 -13.78 2.57 23.80
C SER A 35 -12.50 1.78 23.54
N ALA A 36 -11.32 2.32 23.85
CA ALA A 36 -10.04 1.73 23.47
C ALA A 36 -9.12 1.49 24.66
N PHE A 37 -8.42 0.35 24.63
CA PHE A 37 -7.49 -0.08 25.66
C PHE A 37 -6.10 -0.34 25.05
N ALA A 38 -5.04 0.13 25.69
CA ALA A 38 -3.65 -0.21 25.37
C ALA A 38 -3.25 -1.49 26.10
N VAL A 39 -3.11 -2.56 25.33
CA VAL A 39 -2.71 -3.90 25.77
C VAL A 39 -1.23 -4.12 25.41
N PRO A 40 -0.38 -4.51 26.38
CA PRO A 40 0.98 -4.94 26.08
C PRO A 40 1.01 -6.16 25.13
N PRO A 41 1.94 -6.24 24.17
CA PRO A 41 1.99 -7.32 23.18
C PRO A 41 2.01 -8.73 23.80
N GLY A 42 2.74 -8.92 24.90
CA GLY A 42 2.77 -10.20 25.60
C GLY A 42 1.45 -10.59 26.28
N LEU A 43 0.59 -9.63 26.63
CA LEU A 43 -0.75 -9.92 27.16
C LEU A 43 -1.76 -10.16 26.05
N PHE A 44 -1.58 -9.54 24.89
CA PHE A 44 -2.45 -9.70 23.74
C PHE A 44 -2.50 -11.16 23.28
N THR A 45 -1.37 -11.87 23.27
CA THR A 45 -1.29 -13.29 22.89
C THR A 45 -1.99 -14.24 23.87
N HIS A 46 -2.30 -13.79 25.09
CA HIS A 46 -3.00 -14.57 26.11
C HIS A 46 -4.45 -14.13 26.29
N MET A 47 -4.91 -13.16 25.50
CA MET A 47 -6.27 -12.67 25.58
C MET A 47 -7.24 -13.73 25.01
N PRO A 48 -8.35 -14.02 25.70
CA PRO A 48 -9.36 -14.92 25.18
C PRO A 48 -9.90 -14.41 23.84
N GLU A 49 -9.85 -15.26 22.82
CA GLU A 49 -10.30 -14.91 21.47
C GLU A 49 -11.77 -14.48 21.43
N ALA A 50 -12.63 -15.06 22.28
CA ALA A 50 -14.03 -14.65 22.39
C ALA A 50 -14.21 -13.15 22.71
N LEU A 51 -13.24 -12.51 23.37
CA LEU A 51 -13.27 -11.05 23.63
C LEU A 51 -12.83 -10.22 22.43
N LEU A 52 -12.09 -10.85 21.50
CA LEU A 52 -11.58 -10.23 20.29
C LEU A 52 -12.56 -10.30 19.12
N ILE A 53 -13.50 -11.24 19.12
CA ILE A 53 -14.52 -11.34 18.06
C ILE A 53 -15.31 -10.03 17.96
N GLY A 54 -15.28 -9.42 16.77
CA GLY A 54 -15.92 -8.14 16.48
C GLY A 54 -15.23 -6.90 17.08
N SER A 55 -14.05 -7.06 17.68
CA SER A 55 -13.22 -5.95 18.15
C SER A 55 -12.37 -5.35 17.01
N THR A 56 -11.84 -4.16 17.23
CA THR A 56 -10.87 -3.51 16.34
C THR A 56 -9.50 -3.44 17.03
N VAL A 57 -8.46 -3.98 16.42
CA VAL A 57 -7.08 -4.02 16.90
C VAL A 57 -6.23 -3.10 16.03
N ASP A 58 -5.65 -2.05 16.61
CA ASP A 58 -4.87 -1.02 15.92
C ASP A 58 -5.55 -0.47 14.66
N GLY A 59 -6.87 -0.23 14.75
CA GLY A 59 -7.68 0.27 13.65
C GLY A 59 -8.15 -0.79 12.64
N HIS A 60 -7.75 -2.06 12.81
CA HIS A 60 -8.14 -3.16 11.93
C HIS A 60 -9.15 -4.08 12.62
N PRO A 61 -10.23 -4.52 11.94
CA PRO A 61 -11.13 -5.50 12.53
C PRO A 61 -10.36 -6.77 12.85
N TYR A 62 -10.52 -7.29 14.08
CA TYR A 62 -9.93 -8.56 14.44
C TYR A 62 -10.50 -9.67 13.57
N ARG A 63 -9.63 -10.58 13.14
CA ARG A 63 -9.99 -11.82 12.46
C ARG A 63 -9.42 -13.00 13.25
N SER A 64 -10.25 -14.02 13.42
CA SER A 64 -9.78 -15.27 14.00
C SER A 64 -8.77 -15.94 13.06
N PRO A 65 -7.78 -16.67 13.60
CA PRO A 65 -6.90 -17.50 12.78
C PRO A 65 -7.66 -18.51 11.91
N GLU A 66 -8.83 -18.97 12.36
CA GLU A 66 -9.71 -19.85 11.59
C GLU A 66 -10.34 -19.15 10.39
N GLU A 67 -10.85 -17.92 10.57
CA GLU A 67 -11.35 -17.10 9.46
C GLU A 67 -10.24 -16.77 8.46
N ASP A 68 -9.05 -16.42 8.94
CA ASP A 68 -7.91 -16.15 8.07
C ASP A 68 -7.47 -17.41 7.33
N ALA A 69 -7.45 -18.58 7.98
CA ALA A 69 -7.18 -19.86 7.33
C ALA A 69 -8.25 -20.23 6.29
N ALA A 70 -9.53 -19.98 6.59
CA ALA A 70 -10.63 -20.20 5.66
C ALA A 70 -10.55 -19.25 4.46
N LEU A 71 -10.21 -17.98 4.69
CA LEU A 71 -10.01 -17.01 3.62
C LEU A 71 -8.78 -17.35 2.78
N ALA A 72 -7.69 -17.77 3.41
CA ALA A 72 -6.49 -18.23 2.71
C ALA A 72 -6.77 -19.47 1.86
N ALA A 73 -7.57 -20.42 2.37
CA ALA A 73 -8.01 -21.59 1.62
C ALA A 73 -8.98 -21.23 0.48
N ALA A 74 -9.86 -20.26 0.68
CA ALA A 74 -10.78 -19.76 -0.34
C ALA A 74 -10.06 -18.91 -1.41
N SER A 75 -8.98 -18.24 -1.02
CA SER A 75 -8.17 -17.44 -1.93
C SER A 75 -7.35 -18.37 -2.82
N GLN A 76 -7.86 -18.62 -4.02
CA GLN A 76 -7.23 -19.45 -5.05
C GLN A 76 -5.98 -18.77 -5.65
N TRP A 77 -4.98 -18.43 -4.82
CA TRP A 77 -3.67 -18.08 -5.33
C TRP A 77 -3.09 -19.32 -6.00
N ARG A 78 -3.25 -19.41 -7.31
CA ARG A 78 -2.65 -20.47 -8.12
C ARG A 78 -1.25 -20.03 -8.51
N THR A 79 -0.26 -20.82 -8.14
CA THR A 79 1.08 -20.71 -8.72
C THR A 79 1.01 -21.24 -10.15
N ALA A 80 1.26 -20.39 -11.14
CA ALA A 80 1.34 -20.84 -12.53
C ALA A 80 2.56 -21.75 -12.72
N VAL A 81 2.38 -22.87 -13.41
CA VAL A 81 3.49 -23.73 -13.85
C VAL A 81 4.07 -23.13 -15.14
N PRO A 82 5.40 -22.91 -15.24
CA PRO A 82 6.01 -22.43 -16.47
C PRO A 82 5.66 -23.31 -17.68
N GLY A 83 5.09 -22.72 -18.72
CA GLY A 83 4.72 -23.42 -19.96
C GLY A 83 3.25 -23.90 -20.03
N GLU A 84 2.50 -23.80 -18.93
CA GLU A 84 1.04 -24.02 -18.96
C GLU A 84 0.33 -22.73 -19.37
N PRO A 85 -0.62 -22.76 -20.33
CA PRO A 85 -1.35 -21.57 -20.73
C PRO A 85 -2.17 -21.04 -19.56
N LEU A 86 -2.17 -19.71 -19.38
CA LEU A 86 -2.97 -19.06 -18.36
C LEU A 86 -4.47 -19.38 -18.59
N PRO A 87 -5.24 -19.62 -17.51
CA PRO A 87 -6.68 -19.79 -17.64
C PRO A 87 -7.32 -18.55 -18.24
N GLU A 88 -8.30 -18.75 -19.12
CA GLU A 88 -9.03 -17.65 -19.76
C GLU A 88 -9.79 -16.84 -18.70
N VAL A 89 -9.61 -15.52 -18.74
CA VAL A 89 -10.30 -14.59 -17.83
C VAL A 89 -11.74 -14.44 -18.34
N PRO A 90 -12.76 -14.73 -17.52
CA PRO A 90 -14.16 -14.60 -17.96
C PRO A 90 -14.49 -13.13 -18.25
N GLU A 91 -15.30 -12.88 -19.28
CA GLU A 91 -15.71 -11.51 -19.67
C GLU A 91 -16.37 -10.74 -18.51
N ALA A 92 -17.05 -11.44 -17.60
CA ALA A 92 -17.67 -10.86 -16.40
C ALA A 92 -16.67 -10.23 -15.41
N ALA A 93 -15.37 -10.52 -15.53
CA ALA A 93 -14.32 -9.88 -14.74
C ALA A 93 -14.03 -8.44 -15.22
N TYR A 94 -14.48 -8.08 -16.43
CA TYR A 94 -14.36 -6.73 -16.97
C TYR A 94 -15.66 -5.95 -16.69
N ALA A 95 -15.51 -4.68 -16.32
CA ALA A 95 -16.63 -3.78 -16.17
C ALA A 95 -17.32 -3.53 -17.54
N PRO A 96 -18.63 -3.22 -17.58
CA PRO A 96 -19.35 -3.03 -18.84
C PRO A 96 -18.88 -1.83 -19.67
N ASP A 97 -18.12 -0.92 -19.06
CA ASP A 97 -17.46 0.23 -19.68
C ASP A 97 -15.99 -0.04 -20.06
N ALA A 98 -15.51 -1.27 -19.90
CA ALA A 98 -14.15 -1.65 -20.30
C ALA A 98 -13.99 -1.56 -21.82
N VAL A 99 -13.16 -0.62 -22.26
CA VAL A 99 -12.78 -0.49 -23.66
C VAL A 99 -11.66 -1.48 -23.96
N GLN A 100 -11.88 -2.39 -24.91
CA GLN A 100 -10.81 -3.25 -25.41
C GLN A 100 -9.73 -2.38 -26.06
N LEU A 101 -8.51 -2.46 -25.52
CA LEU A 101 -7.35 -1.89 -26.18
C LEU A 101 -7.12 -2.65 -27.49
N PRO A 102 -6.75 -1.95 -28.58
CA PRO A 102 -6.39 -2.63 -29.82
C PRO A 102 -5.29 -3.65 -29.55
N GLY A 103 -5.49 -4.89 -30.02
CA GLY A 103 -4.54 -5.98 -29.82
C GLY A 103 -3.15 -5.65 -30.39
N PRO A 104 -2.10 -6.38 -29.96
CA PRO A 104 -0.71 -6.09 -30.34
C PRO A 104 -0.44 -6.16 -31.86
N GLU A 105 -1.37 -6.74 -32.63
CA GLU A 105 -1.32 -6.84 -34.09
C GLU A 105 -1.65 -5.50 -34.79
N HIS A 106 -2.26 -4.54 -34.07
CA HIS A 106 -2.52 -3.17 -34.52
C HIS A 106 -1.53 -2.17 -33.91
N ARG A 107 -0.28 -2.58 -33.67
CA ARG A 107 0.80 -1.60 -33.64
C ARG A 107 0.99 -1.18 -35.10
N PRO A 108 0.57 0.03 -35.54
CA PRO A 108 1.14 0.56 -36.78
C PRO A 108 2.66 0.44 -36.61
N ALA A 109 3.34 -0.04 -37.65
CA ALA A 109 4.80 -0.05 -37.70
C ALA A 109 5.27 1.26 -37.04
N PRO A 110 6.24 1.23 -36.10
CA PRO A 110 6.67 2.46 -35.44
C PRO A 110 6.90 3.44 -36.57
N ALA A 111 6.05 4.48 -36.63
CA ALA A 111 6.23 5.54 -37.59
C ALA A 111 7.68 5.92 -37.39
N GLU A 112 8.49 5.72 -38.44
CA GLU A 112 9.90 6.04 -38.44
C GLU A 112 10.02 7.32 -37.65
N ALA A 113 10.74 7.25 -36.54
CA ALA A 113 10.78 8.31 -35.55
C ALA A 113 10.84 9.62 -36.31
N ALA A 114 9.71 10.34 -36.33
CA ALA A 114 9.67 11.63 -36.99
C ALA A 114 10.86 12.37 -36.38
N PRO A 115 11.84 12.83 -37.17
CA PRO A 115 12.90 13.64 -36.61
C PRO A 115 12.16 14.76 -35.90
N SER A 116 12.30 14.78 -34.58
CA SER A 116 11.72 15.84 -33.77
C SER A 116 12.51 17.06 -34.18
N GLU A 117 12.03 17.77 -35.20
CA GLU A 117 12.43 19.10 -35.62
C GLU A 117 12.01 20.08 -34.51
N GLY A 118 12.57 19.88 -33.33
CA GLY A 118 12.78 20.92 -32.36
C GLY A 118 14.12 21.53 -32.67
N GLU A 119 14.20 22.31 -33.75
CA GLU A 119 15.27 23.27 -33.97
C GLU A 119 15.11 24.42 -32.95
N GLY A 120 15.18 24.08 -31.67
CA GLY A 120 15.47 25.02 -30.61
C GLY A 120 16.97 25.11 -30.56
N ALA A 121 17.52 26.26 -30.97
CA ALA A 121 18.95 26.55 -30.88
C ALA A 121 19.51 26.00 -29.56
N ALA A 122 20.59 25.20 -29.64
CA ALA A 122 21.16 24.53 -28.47
C ALA A 122 21.43 25.56 -27.36
N ILE A 123 20.67 25.47 -26.27
CA ILE A 123 20.75 26.42 -25.17
C ILE A 123 21.88 25.93 -24.26
N THR A 124 22.99 26.65 -24.22
CA THR A 124 24.13 26.29 -23.37
C THR A 124 24.01 26.92 -21.99
N CYS A 125 24.55 26.23 -20.99
CA CYS A 125 24.82 26.85 -19.69
C CYS A 125 25.99 27.82 -19.81
N ASP A 126 25.84 29.01 -19.26
CA ASP A 126 26.82 30.09 -19.20
C ASP A 126 28.02 29.79 -18.30
N VAL A 127 27.86 28.89 -17.32
CA VAL A 127 28.92 28.55 -16.35
C VAL A 127 29.79 27.37 -16.82
N CYS A 128 29.18 26.34 -17.42
CA CYS A 128 29.90 25.11 -17.81
C CYS A 128 29.78 24.73 -19.29
N SER A 129 29.16 25.58 -20.11
CA SER A 129 28.98 25.39 -21.57
C SER A 129 28.25 24.11 -21.98
N ARG A 130 27.60 23.42 -21.04
CA ARG A 130 26.88 22.17 -21.32
C ARG A 130 25.62 22.46 -22.15
N PRO A 131 25.37 21.74 -23.26
CA PRO A 131 24.23 21.99 -24.11
C PRO A 131 22.95 21.35 -23.54
N PHE A 132 21.84 22.06 -23.64
CA PHE A 132 20.52 21.61 -23.24
C PHE A 132 19.51 21.79 -24.38
N THR A 133 18.54 20.90 -24.41
CA THR A 133 17.44 20.91 -25.38
C THR A 133 16.29 21.84 -24.96
N THR A 134 16.27 22.32 -23.71
CA THR A 134 15.24 23.22 -23.19
C THR A 134 15.80 24.22 -22.17
N ALA A 135 15.21 25.43 -22.12
CA ALA A 135 15.61 26.48 -21.16
C ALA A 135 15.39 26.05 -19.70
N ARG A 136 14.26 25.38 -19.42
CA ARG A 136 13.95 24.85 -18.08
C ARG A 136 14.99 23.83 -17.60
N GLY A 137 15.53 23.02 -18.52
CA GLY A 137 16.61 22.08 -18.23
C GLY A 137 17.91 22.79 -17.84
N ARG A 138 18.30 23.82 -18.60
CA ARG A 138 19.47 24.66 -18.27
C ARG A 138 19.31 25.33 -16.90
N ASP A 139 18.16 25.93 -16.61
CA ASP A 139 17.96 26.69 -15.37
C ASP A 139 17.94 25.78 -14.13
N THR A 140 17.37 24.58 -14.26
CA THR A 140 17.42 23.56 -13.18
C THR A 140 18.85 23.09 -12.96
N HIS A 141 19.60 22.86 -14.04
CA HIS A 141 21.01 22.49 -13.96
C HIS A 141 21.85 23.58 -13.27
N ARG A 142 21.63 24.86 -13.61
CA ARG A 142 22.35 25.98 -12.99
C ARG A 142 22.16 25.99 -11.47
N ARG A 143 20.92 25.87 -10.99
CA ARG A 143 20.62 25.86 -9.54
C ARG A 143 21.24 24.67 -8.80
N GLN A 144 21.33 23.51 -9.45
CA GLN A 144 21.82 22.29 -8.80
C GLN A 144 23.35 22.14 -8.86
N ALA A 145 23.95 22.50 -9.99
CA ALA A 145 25.39 22.32 -10.24
C ALA A 145 26.22 23.57 -9.96
N HIS A 146 25.60 24.76 -9.97
CA HIS A 146 26.25 26.05 -9.77
C HIS A 146 25.50 26.90 -8.73
N PRO A 147 25.34 26.42 -7.48
CA PRO A 147 24.55 27.10 -6.45
C PRO A 147 25.13 28.46 -6.01
N GLU A 148 26.40 28.74 -6.32
CA GLU A 148 27.09 29.99 -5.97
C GLU A 148 27.10 31.04 -7.11
N ALA A 149 26.45 30.74 -8.24
CA ALA A 149 26.44 31.59 -9.44
C ALA A 149 25.08 32.28 -9.71
N ASP A 150 24.19 32.34 -8.70
CA ASP A 150 22.91 33.06 -8.76
C ASP A 150 23.01 34.45 -8.12
#